data_AF-A0A3L6FIP2-F1
#
_entry.id   AF-A0A3L6FIP2-F1
#
_cell.length_a   1.000
_cell.length_b   1.000
_cell.length_c   1.000
_cell.angle_alpha   90.00
_cell.angle_beta   90.00
_cell.angle_gamma   90.00
#
_symmetry.space_group_name_H-M   'P 1'
#
loop_
_entity.id
_entity.type
_entity.pdbx_description
1 polymer ?
#
loop_
_entity_poly.entity_id
_entity_poly.type
_entity_poly.pdbx_seq_one_letter_code
_entity_poly.pdbx_strand_id
1 'polypeptide(L)'
;MFNGSESAAGPHTIVGGKEVVNFASANYLGLIGNEKIIDSCISSLEKYGVGSCGPRGFYGTIDVHLDCESKIAKFLGTPDSILYSYGISTIFSVIPAFCKKEDIIVA
;
A
#
# COMPACT_ATOMS: atom_id res chain seq x y z
N MET A 1 -11.97 19.88 15.78
CA MET A 1 -11.40 18.64 16.35
C MET A 1 -11.84 17.52 15.41
N PHE A 2 -10.92 16.80 14.77
CA PHE A 2 -11.27 15.67 13.90
C PHE A 2 -11.72 14.52 14.80
N ASN A 3 -12.96 14.04 14.64
CA ASN A 3 -13.43 12.82 15.29
C ASN A 3 -12.98 11.65 14.42
N GLY A 4 -11.91 10.97 14.83
CA GLY A 4 -11.46 9.75 14.16
C GLY A 4 -12.46 8.60 14.35
N SER A 5 -12.42 7.61 13.46
CA SER A 5 -13.17 6.37 13.65
C SER A 5 -12.58 5.59 14.83
N GLU A 6 -13.43 5.13 15.73
CA GLU A 6 -13.03 4.39 16.93
C GLU A 6 -13.01 2.85 16.71
N SER A 7 -13.47 2.40 15.54
CA SER A 7 -13.50 1.00 15.12
C SER A 7 -12.81 0.79 13.77
N ALA A 8 -12.50 -0.46 13.43
CA ALA A 8 -11.98 -0.80 12.10
C ALA A 8 -12.93 -0.32 10.99
N ALA A 9 -12.37 0.02 9.83
CA ALA A 9 -13.13 0.54 8.69
C ALA A 9 -13.97 -0.55 8.00
N GLY A 10 -15.05 -0.99 8.66
CA GLY A 10 -16.06 -1.88 8.11
C GLY A 10 -17.26 -1.12 7.54
N PRO A 11 -18.33 -1.83 7.12
CA PRO A 11 -19.58 -1.22 6.63
C PRO A 11 -20.28 -0.33 7.67
N HIS A 12 -20.07 -0.61 8.95
CA HIS A 12 -20.48 0.20 10.09
C HIS A 12 -19.24 0.64 10.87
N THR A 13 -19.28 1.84 11.45
CA THR A 13 -18.20 2.37 12.28
C THR A 13 -18.75 3.25 13.41
N ILE A 14 -17.94 3.46 14.44
CA ILE A 14 -18.26 4.40 15.53
C ILE A 14 -17.52 5.72 15.29
N VAL A 15 -18.24 6.84 15.33
CA VAL A 15 -17.70 8.21 15.24
C VAL A 15 -18.31 9.06 16.35
N GLY A 16 -17.49 9.51 17.31
CA GLY A 16 -17.95 10.32 18.43
C GLY A 16 -18.98 9.58 19.29
N GLY A 17 -18.73 8.29 19.54
CA GLY A 17 -19.62 7.41 20.31
C GLY A 17 -20.95 7.04 19.64
N LYS A 18 -21.17 7.40 18.37
CA LYS A 18 -22.37 7.03 17.61
C LYS A 18 -22.04 6.02 16.52
N GLU A 19 -22.87 4.98 16.42
CA GLU A 19 -22.80 4.03 15.31
C GLU A 19 -23.36 4.68 14.03
N VAL A 20 -22.58 4.59 12.95
CA VAL A 20 -22.91 5.15 11.64
C VAL A 20 -22.58 4.16 10.52
N VAL A 21 -23.26 4.30 9.39
CA VAL A 21 -22.91 3.57 8.16
C VAL A 21 -21.73 4.25 7.48
N ASN A 22 -20.73 3.47 7.08
CA ASN A 22 -19.47 3.97 6.56
C ASN A 22 -19.47 4.03 5.02
N PHE A 23 -19.68 5.23 4.48
CA PHE A 23 -19.47 5.54 3.05
C PHE A 23 -18.20 6.37 2.78
N ALA A 24 -17.35 6.56 3.80
CA ALA A 24 -16.19 7.46 3.71
C ALA A 24 -14.86 6.72 3.55
N SER A 25 -14.80 5.42 3.86
CA SER A 25 -13.57 4.63 3.74
C SER A 25 -13.34 4.09 2.32
N ALA A 26 -12.07 3.93 1.95
CA ALA A 26 -11.65 3.27 0.71
C ALA A 26 -11.57 1.73 0.84
N ASN A 27 -12.39 1.12 1.71
CA ASN A 27 -12.42 -0.34 1.93
C ASN A 27 -13.38 -1.05 0.95
N TYR A 28 -13.21 -0.81 -0.34
CA TYR A 28 -14.16 -1.27 -1.38
C TYR A 28 -14.38 -2.79 -1.40
N LEU A 29 -13.34 -3.55 -1.09
CA LEU A 29 -13.38 -5.03 -1.11
C LEU A 29 -13.63 -5.64 0.28
N GLY A 30 -13.80 -4.82 1.32
CA GLY A 30 -14.01 -5.31 2.69
C GLY A 30 -12.81 -6.07 3.25
N LEU A 31 -11.60 -5.79 2.79
CA LEU A 31 -10.39 -6.54 3.17
C LEU A 31 -9.80 -6.09 4.51
N ILE A 32 -10.09 -4.86 4.95
CA ILE A 32 -9.64 -4.38 6.26
C ILE A 32 -10.28 -5.24 7.35
N GLY A 33 -9.45 -5.86 8.20
CA GLY A 33 -9.91 -6.76 9.26
C GLY A 33 -10.09 -8.22 8.84
N ASN A 34 -9.76 -8.60 7.60
CA ASN A 34 -9.82 -9.99 7.17
C ASN A 34 -8.78 -10.85 7.91
N GLU A 35 -9.24 -11.90 8.61
CA GLU A 35 -8.38 -12.78 9.43
C GLU A 35 -7.23 -13.40 8.64
N LYS A 36 -7.46 -13.87 7.41
CA LYS A 36 -6.40 -14.46 6.59
C LYS A 36 -5.29 -13.47 6.24
N ILE A 37 -5.65 -12.20 6.05
CA ILE A 37 -4.67 -11.13 5.80
C ILE A 37 -3.90 -10.83 7.07
N ILE A 38 -4.58 -10.75 8.22
CA ILE A 38 -3.96 -10.54 9.53
C ILE A 38 -2.95 -11.66 9.83
N ASP A 39 -3.33 -12.92 9.65
CA ASP A 39 -2.46 -14.08 9.84
C ASP A 39 -1.22 -13.98 8.93
N SER A 40 -1.41 -13.64 7.65
CA SER A 40 -0.30 -13.44 6.72
C SER A 40 0.62 -12.28 7.15
N CYS A 41 0.08 -11.21 7.72
CA CYS A 41 0.87 -10.10 8.26
C CYS A 41 1.69 -10.55 9.47
N ILE A 42 1.09 -11.32 10.40
CA ILE A 42 1.79 -11.87 11.58
C ILE A 42 2.95 -12.77 11.13
N SER A 43 2.71 -13.73 10.24
CA SER A 43 3.77 -14.61 9.74
C SER A 43 4.89 -13.85 9.01
N SER A 44 4.54 -12.76 8.31
CA SER A 44 5.54 -11.90 7.66
C SER A 44 6.39 -11.15 8.69
N LEU A 45 5.78 -10.63 9.76
CA LEU A 45 6.50 -9.96 10.86
C LEU A 45 7.42 -10.92 11.61
N GLU A 46 6.97 -12.15 11.86
CA GLU A 46 7.80 -13.19 12.50
C GLU A 46 9.03 -13.55 11.65
N LYS A 47 8.86 -13.61 10.32
CA LYS A 47 9.95 -13.96 9.40
C LYS A 47 10.91 -12.80 9.12
N TYR A 48 10.39 -11.59 8.92
CA TYR A 48 11.16 -10.45 8.39
C TYR A 48 11.40 -9.33 9.39
N GLY A 49 10.75 -9.38 10.56
CA GLY A 49 10.75 -8.28 11.51
C GLY A 49 9.92 -7.08 11.02
N VAL A 50 10.17 -5.92 11.62
CA VAL A 50 9.34 -4.71 11.45
C VAL A 50 9.68 -3.87 10.21
N GLY A 51 10.80 -4.14 9.54
CA GLY A 51 11.20 -3.39 8.35
C GLY A 51 12.59 -3.73 7.83
N SER A 52 12.85 -3.32 6.59
CA SER A 52 14.14 -3.56 5.92
C SER A 52 15.27 -2.62 6.35
N CYS A 53 14.96 -1.57 7.12
CA CYS A 53 15.90 -0.59 7.66
C CYS A 53 16.87 0.03 6.63
N GLY A 54 16.50 0.11 5.35
CA GLY A 54 17.33 0.68 4.30
C GLY A 54 16.59 1.01 3.01
N PRO A 55 17.19 1.81 2.11
CA PRO A 55 16.61 2.11 0.81
C PRO A 55 16.71 0.91 -0.13
N ARG A 56 15.73 0.78 -1.04
CA ARG A 56 15.64 -0.33 -2.01
C ARG A 56 16.88 -0.46 -2.91
N GLY A 57 17.53 0.66 -3.26
CA GLY A 57 18.73 0.69 -4.11
C GLY A 57 20.04 0.31 -3.43
N PHE A 58 20.01 -0.06 -2.13
CA PHE A 58 21.21 -0.48 -1.40
C PHE A 58 20.91 -1.77 -0.60
N TYR A 59 20.87 -1.73 0.73
CA TYR A 59 20.61 -2.91 1.57
C TYR A 59 19.14 -3.08 2.00
N GLY A 60 18.20 -2.30 1.43
CA GLY A 60 16.79 -2.31 1.85
C GLY A 60 15.86 -3.27 1.11
N THR A 61 16.37 -4.03 0.14
CA THR A 61 15.55 -4.98 -0.63
C THR A 61 15.66 -6.37 -0.01
N ILE A 62 14.51 -6.98 0.26
CA ILE A 62 14.35 -8.35 0.77
C ILE A 62 13.45 -9.14 -0.17
N ASP A 63 13.53 -10.48 -0.11
CA ASP A 63 12.85 -11.41 -1.02
C ASP A 63 11.33 -11.14 -1.16
N VAL A 64 10.63 -10.84 -0.06
CA VAL A 64 9.18 -10.55 -0.07
C VAL A 64 8.82 -9.33 -0.92
N HIS A 65 9.72 -8.35 -1.06
CA HIS A 65 9.48 -7.22 -1.96
C HIS A 65 9.47 -7.67 -3.43
N LEU A 66 10.45 -8.48 -3.82
CA LEU A 66 10.59 -8.99 -5.19
C LEU A 66 9.45 -9.97 -5.55
N ASP A 67 9.03 -10.80 -4.60
CA ASP A 67 7.88 -11.69 -4.76
C ASP A 67 6.57 -10.89 -4.95
N CYS A 68 6.38 -9.83 -4.17
CA CYS A 68 5.24 -8.92 -4.32
C CYS A 68 5.24 -8.22 -5.70
N GLU A 69 6.39 -7.70 -6.13
CA GLU A 69 6.56 -7.06 -7.43
C GLU A 69 6.26 -8.02 -8.59
N SER A 70 6.74 -9.27 -8.51
CA SER A 70 6.45 -10.32 -9.50
C SER A 70 4.96 -10.67 -9.56
N LYS A 71 4.30 -10.81 -8.41
CA LYS A 71 2.86 -11.08 -8.33
C LYS A 71 2.02 -9.95 -8.89
N ILE A 72 2.39 -8.69 -8.61
CA ILE A 72 1.71 -7.50 -9.16
C ILE A 72 1.88 -7.44 -10.67
N ALA A 73 3.11 -7.61 -11.19
CA ALA A 73 3.38 -7.60 -12.63
C ALA A 73 2.56 -8.68 -13.36
N LYS A 74 2.51 -9.90 -12.80
CA LYS A 74 1.69 -10.99 -13.33
C LYS A 74 0.20 -10.69 -13.29
N PHE A 75 -0.30 -10.09 -12.21
CA PHE A 75 -1.70 -9.73 -12.06
C PHE A 75 -2.14 -8.67 -13.07
N LEU A 76 -1.29 -7.67 -13.33
CA LEU A 76 -1.56 -6.58 -14.27
C LEU A 76 -1.20 -6.91 -15.73
N GLY A 77 -0.46 -8.01 -15.97
CA GLY A 77 0.01 -8.38 -17.31
C GLY A 77 1.13 -7.47 -17.83
N THR A 78 1.94 -6.88 -16.95
CA THR A 78 3.08 -6.03 -17.32
C THR A 78 4.40 -6.81 -17.31
N PRO A 79 5.44 -6.36 -18.02
CA PRO A 79 6.74 -7.03 -18.02
C PRO A 79 7.41 -7.07 -16.64
N ASP A 80 7.22 -6.03 -15.84
CA ASP A 80 7.78 -5.90 -14.49
C ASP A 80 6.95 -4.91 -13.65
N SER A 81 7.26 -4.79 -12.35
CA SER A 81 6.73 -3.76 -11.46
C SER A 81 7.73 -3.36 -10.37
N ILE A 82 7.55 -2.17 -9.78
CA ILE A 82 8.38 -1.66 -8.68
C ILE A 82 7.51 -1.16 -7.54
N LEU A 83 7.86 -1.52 -6.31
CA LEU A 83 7.09 -1.18 -5.11
C LEU A 83 7.58 0.14 -4.47
N TYR A 84 6.63 1.02 -4.17
CA TYR A 84 6.83 2.23 -3.37
C TYR A 84 6.11 2.12 -2.02
N SER A 85 6.69 2.71 -0.97
CA SER A 85 6.07 2.70 0.37
C SER A 85 4.76 3.50 0.45
N TYR A 86 4.55 4.44 -0.47
CA TYR A 86 3.33 5.24 -0.53
C TYR A 86 2.95 5.59 -1.97
N GLY A 87 1.65 5.61 -2.27
CA GLY A 87 1.14 5.84 -3.62
C GLY A 87 1.59 7.19 -4.22
N ILE A 88 1.57 8.26 -3.42
CA ILE A 88 1.97 9.61 -3.88
C ILE A 88 3.46 9.67 -4.28
N SER A 89 4.31 8.85 -3.68
CA SER A 89 5.75 8.80 -3.98
C SER A 89 6.02 8.32 -5.40
N THR A 90 5.11 7.53 -5.96
CA THR A 90 5.20 7.03 -7.34
C THR A 90 5.27 8.17 -8.34
N ILE A 91 4.43 9.20 -8.20
CA ILE A 91 4.35 10.32 -9.15
C ILE A 91 5.67 11.10 -9.16
N PHE A 92 6.18 11.43 -7.96
CA PHE A 92 7.43 12.17 -7.80
C PHE A 92 8.67 11.37 -8.21
N SER A 93 8.58 10.04 -8.29
CA SER A 93 9.69 9.21 -8.74
C SER A 93 9.63 8.91 -10.24
N VAL A 94 8.48 8.52 -10.76
CA VAL A 94 8.33 8.00 -12.13
C VAL A 94 8.46 9.13 -13.15
N ILE A 95 7.76 10.25 -12.94
CA ILE A 95 7.78 11.36 -13.91
C ILE A 95 9.21 11.87 -14.17
N PRO A 96 10.02 12.29 -13.18
CA PRO A 96 11.37 12.77 -13.46
C PRO A 96 12.36 11.68 -13.89
N ALA A 97 12.07 10.40 -13.61
CA ALA A 97 12.90 9.30 -14.10
C ALA A 97 12.84 9.21 -15.63
N PHE A 98 11.65 9.36 -16.21
CA PHE A 98 11.41 9.20 -17.64
C PHE A 98 11.35 10.52 -18.43
N CYS A 99 10.94 11.63 -17.82
CA CYS A 99 10.81 12.92 -18.51
C CYS A 99 12.03 13.82 -18.26
N LYS A 100 12.61 14.35 -19.33
CA LYS A 100 13.70 15.34 -19.34
C LYS A 100 13.17 16.73 -19.70
N LYS A 101 14.07 17.72 -19.71
CA LYS A 101 13.72 19.14 -19.88
C LYS A 101 12.98 19.43 -21.19
N GLU A 102 13.25 18.64 -22.23
CA GLU A 102 12.69 18.80 -23.57
C GLU A 102 11.40 17.99 -23.79
N ASP A 103 11.00 17.13 -22.84
CA ASP A 103 9.80 16.30 -22.98
C ASP A 103 8.53 17.07 -22.60
N ILE A 104 7.41 16.70 -23.23
CA ILE A 104 6.08 17.25 -22.95
C ILE A 104 5.23 16.18 -22.29
N ILE A 105 4.65 16.50 -21.13
CA ILE A 105 3.68 15.66 -20.44
C ILE A 105 2.27 16.15 -20.79
N VAL A 106 1.42 15.23 -21.26
CA VAL A 106 0.00 15.49 -21.51
C VAL A 106 -0.80 14.60 -20.57
N ALA A 107 -1.73 15.20 -19.82
CA ALA A 107 -2.55 14.54 -18.80
C ALA A 107 -4.03 14.78 -19.07
#